data_AF-A0A1I0NBY5-F1
#
_entry.id   AF-A0A1I0NBY5-F1
#
_cell.length_a   1.000
_cell.length_b   1.000
_cell.length_c   1.000
_cell.angle_alpha   90.00
_cell.angle_beta   90.00
_cell.angle_gamma   90.00
#
_symmetry.space_group_name_H-M   'P 1'
#
loop_
_entity.id
_entity.type
_entity.pdbx_description
1 polymer ?
#
loop_
_entity_poly.entity_id
_entity_poly.type
_entity_poly.pdbx_seq_one_letter_code
_entity_poly.pdbx_strand_id
1 'polypeptide(L)'
;MRLNNIIDRLKLPFRKEKELFSSLYAILGFYPHDIAYYKQALMHKSVHRRNAKGKPLNNERLEFLGDAILDAVVGDVVYQHYEGKREGFLTNTRSKLVSRETLGKLATEMGLGNLLLSAGHSTSHNSYVEGNALEALVGAVYLDRGYDACMWFWKNRVLGKYINIDKVAFKEVNFKSKLLEWSQKNRVRLEYKMLKQKKDDNGSPVFSFQVVLEGVEGEKGTGFSKKEAQQLASKETLQRLKREPQFVDAIFAAKTERTKMEEEPAVAVPDTEQEQNFIIEQPKEETPAATESTETAPKRVRKEKTPKTDAQTASAEDTDEKFFAERSDLVDYDLSDISHKEKSREDIIAEAEAAAFEEM
;
A
#
# COMPACT_ATOMS: atom_id res chain seq x y z
N MET A 1 4.18 8.34 32.40
CA MET A 1 5.44 8.05 31.66
C MET A 1 6.71 8.63 32.29
N ARG A 2 6.72 9.88 32.81
CA ARG A 2 7.95 10.52 33.32
C ARG A 2 8.58 9.89 34.58
N LEU A 3 7.79 9.39 35.55
CA LEU A 3 8.35 8.78 36.78
C LEU A 3 9.04 7.43 36.53
N ASN A 4 8.45 6.54 35.71
CA ASN A 4 9.02 5.21 35.45
C ASN A 4 10.36 5.27 34.73
N ASN A 5 10.56 6.26 33.84
CA ASN A 5 11.82 6.46 33.14
C ASN A 5 13.00 6.78 34.08
N ILE A 6 12.76 7.41 35.24
CA ILE A 6 13.83 7.72 36.21
C ILE A 6 14.30 6.44 36.91
N ILE A 7 13.35 5.59 37.34
CA ILE A 7 13.66 4.31 38.00
C ILE A 7 14.38 3.37 37.03
N ASP A 8 13.95 3.30 35.78
CA ASP A 8 14.60 2.46 34.76
C ASP A 8 16.00 2.96 34.42
N ARG A 9 16.20 4.29 34.34
CA ARG A 9 17.51 4.90 34.13
C ARG A 9 18.47 4.62 35.28
N LEU A 10 18.00 4.66 36.53
CA LEU A 10 18.79 4.34 37.72
C LEU A 10 19.18 2.86 37.78
N LYS A 11 18.34 1.97 37.24
CA LYS A 11 18.62 0.52 37.18
C LYS A 11 19.56 0.12 36.03
N LEU A 12 19.71 0.97 35.00
CA LEU A 12 20.51 0.68 33.79
C LEU A 12 21.94 0.17 34.05
N PRO A 13 22.77 0.79 34.91
CA PRO A 13 24.14 0.33 35.15
C PRO A 13 24.22 -1.08 35.78
N PHE A 14 23.13 -1.57 36.37
CA PHE A 14 23.05 -2.88 37.02
C PHE A 14 22.44 -3.96 36.11
N ARG A 15 22.06 -3.64 34.86
CA ARG A 15 21.50 -4.62 33.91
C ARG A 15 22.61 -5.30 33.11
N LYS A 16 22.50 -6.61 32.92
CA LYS A 16 23.46 -7.43 32.13
C LYS A 16 23.59 -6.96 30.67
N GLU A 17 22.55 -6.33 30.11
CA GLU A 17 22.43 -5.96 28.69
C GLU A 17 22.33 -4.44 28.48
N LYS A 18 23.11 -3.69 29.27
CA LYS A 18 23.10 -2.22 29.30
C LYS A 18 23.17 -1.56 27.91
N GLU A 19 23.94 -2.13 26.98
CA GLU A 19 24.13 -1.60 25.63
C GLU A 19 22.84 -1.70 24.81
N LEU A 20 22.20 -2.87 24.80
CA LEU A 20 20.92 -3.06 24.10
C LEU A 20 19.83 -2.15 24.68
N PHE A 21 19.77 -2.00 26.00
CA PHE A 21 18.85 -1.06 26.63
C PHE A 21 19.10 0.39 26.22
N SER A 22 20.36 0.80 26.08
CA SER A 22 20.73 2.15 25.63
C SER A 22 20.32 2.38 24.18
N SER A 23 20.61 1.42 23.28
CA SER A 23 20.24 1.52 21.87
C SER A 23 18.72 1.54 21.69
N LEU A 24 18.00 0.68 22.41
CA LEU A 24 16.54 0.68 22.39
C LEU A 24 15.97 1.98 22.96
N TYR A 25 16.56 2.56 24.00
CA TYR A 25 16.15 3.88 24.49
C TYR A 25 16.35 4.99 23.45
N ALA A 26 17.46 4.94 22.69
CA ALA A 26 17.72 5.90 21.62
C ALA A 26 16.65 5.82 20.51
N ILE A 27 16.14 4.62 20.22
CA ILE A 27 15.07 4.41 19.23
C ILE A 27 13.70 4.79 19.83
N LEU A 28 13.33 4.14 20.92
CA LEU A 28 11.99 4.17 21.53
C LEU A 28 11.72 5.43 22.35
N GLY A 29 12.75 6.10 22.88
CA GLY A 29 12.59 7.21 23.82
C GLY A 29 12.18 6.80 25.25
N PHE A 30 12.12 5.50 25.53
CA PHE A 30 11.89 4.94 26.85
C PHE A 30 12.59 3.59 26.99
N TYR A 31 12.75 3.13 28.24
CA TYR A 31 13.35 1.83 28.51
C TYR A 31 12.29 0.71 28.47
N PRO A 32 12.60 -0.44 27.84
CA PRO A 32 11.83 -1.67 27.97
C PRO A 32 11.63 -2.11 29.42
N HIS A 33 10.44 -2.63 29.77
CA HIS A 33 10.26 -3.35 31.03
C HIS A 33 10.74 -4.81 30.89
N ASP A 34 10.25 -5.52 29.88
CA ASP A 34 10.71 -6.86 29.50
C ASP A 34 11.50 -6.83 28.19
N ILE A 35 12.82 -7.00 28.31
CA ILE A 35 13.76 -7.00 27.18
C ILE A 35 13.58 -8.19 26.23
N ALA A 36 12.93 -9.27 26.68
CA ALA A 36 12.77 -10.49 25.88
C ALA A 36 11.95 -10.23 24.59
N TYR A 37 10.90 -9.41 24.68
CA TYR A 37 10.10 -9.04 23.51
C TYR A 37 10.93 -8.31 22.44
N TYR A 38 11.78 -7.39 22.86
CA TYR A 38 12.59 -6.57 21.95
C TYR A 38 13.71 -7.38 21.32
N LYS A 39 14.33 -8.31 22.05
CA LYS A 39 15.29 -9.25 21.46
C LYS A 39 14.65 -10.13 20.40
N GLN A 40 13.41 -10.57 20.64
CA GLN A 40 12.69 -11.37 19.67
C GLN A 40 12.34 -10.54 18.43
N ALA A 41 11.93 -9.28 18.59
CA ALA A 41 11.66 -8.36 17.48
C ALA A 41 12.89 -8.13 16.58
N LEU A 42 14.09 -8.11 17.18
CA LEU A 42 15.37 -7.94 16.50
C LEU A 42 15.94 -9.24 15.89
N MET A 43 15.22 -10.36 15.96
CA MET A 43 15.71 -11.66 15.48
C MET A 43 15.07 -12.01 14.14
N HIS A 44 15.81 -11.81 13.05
CA HIS A 44 15.32 -12.16 11.73
C HIS A 44 15.19 -13.69 11.55
N LYS A 45 14.24 -14.13 10.72
CA LYS A 45 13.99 -15.55 10.46
C LYS A 45 15.20 -16.33 9.94
N SER A 46 16.16 -15.66 9.28
CA SER A 46 17.37 -16.31 8.77
C SER A 46 18.29 -16.83 9.87
N VAL A 47 18.16 -16.38 11.12
CA VAL A 47 18.98 -16.89 12.24
C VAL A 47 18.67 -18.37 12.56
N HIS A 48 17.54 -18.90 12.08
CA HIS A 48 17.13 -20.31 12.26
C HIS A 48 17.18 -20.81 13.72
N ARG A 49 17.07 -19.89 14.69
CA ARG A 49 17.12 -20.21 16.12
C ARG A 49 15.82 -20.87 16.55
N ARG A 50 15.90 -21.85 17.45
CA ARG A 50 14.75 -22.53 18.05
C ARG A 50 14.82 -22.51 19.56
N ASN A 51 13.66 -22.50 20.21
CA ASN A 51 13.59 -22.63 21.67
C ASN A 51 13.70 -24.10 22.11
N ALA A 52 13.71 -24.34 23.43
CA ALA A 52 13.76 -25.68 24.02
C ALA A 52 12.60 -26.61 23.60
N LYS A 53 11.51 -26.05 23.06
CA LYS A 53 10.34 -26.78 22.54
C LYS A 53 10.37 -26.92 21.00
N GLY A 54 11.51 -26.63 20.37
CA GLY A 54 11.70 -26.71 18.92
C GLY A 54 10.96 -25.65 18.10
N LYS A 55 10.31 -24.65 18.73
CA LYS A 55 9.60 -23.60 17.99
C LYS A 55 10.59 -22.55 17.47
N PRO A 56 10.38 -22.01 16.25
CA PRO A 56 11.18 -20.90 15.74
C PRO A 56 11.19 -19.72 16.71
N LEU A 57 12.37 -19.17 16.96
CA LEU A 57 12.58 -17.91 17.65
C LEU A 57 12.96 -16.90 16.58
N ASN A 58 11.96 -16.19 16.07
CA ASN A 58 12.11 -15.12 15.10
C ASN A 58 11.04 -14.04 15.35
N ASN A 59 11.13 -12.97 14.57
CA ASN A 59 10.30 -11.78 14.68
C ASN A 59 8.94 -11.90 13.95
N GLU A 60 8.70 -12.91 13.12
CA GLU A 60 7.50 -13.00 12.23
C GLU A 60 6.17 -12.90 12.99
N ARG A 61 6.08 -13.49 14.19
CA ARG A 61 4.85 -13.39 15.01
C ARG A 61 4.65 -12.00 15.61
N LEU A 62 5.74 -11.32 15.94
CA LEU A 62 5.69 -9.95 16.44
C LEU A 62 5.42 -8.97 15.30
N GLU A 63 5.98 -9.22 14.11
CA GLU A 63 5.68 -8.48 12.89
C GLU A 63 4.17 -8.52 12.60
N PHE A 64 3.57 -9.71 12.56
CA PHE A 64 2.13 -9.87 12.34
C PHE A 64 1.26 -9.08 13.34
N LEU A 65 1.60 -9.14 14.63
CA LEU A 65 0.88 -8.38 15.65
C LEU A 65 1.14 -6.88 15.52
N GLY A 66 2.39 -6.53 15.26
CA GLY A 66 2.87 -5.16 15.14
C GLY A 66 2.23 -4.41 13.99
N ASP A 67 2.07 -5.06 12.83
CA ASP A 67 1.38 -4.53 11.64
C ASP A 67 -0.05 -4.07 11.99
N ALA A 68 -0.84 -4.96 12.60
CA ALA A 68 -2.22 -4.64 13.00
C ALA A 68 -2.29 -3.49 14.04
N ILE A 69 -1.37 -3.46 15.00
CA ILE A 69 -1.32 -2.38 16.00
C ILE A 69 -0.85 -1.08 15.36
N LEU A 70 0.12 -1.14 14.47
CA LEU A 70 0.65 0.00 13.75
C LEU A 70 -0.44 0.63 12.88
N ASP A 71 -1.19 -0.16 12.13
CA ASP A 71 -2.34 0.30 11.34
C ASP A 71 -3.37 1.06 12.19
N ALA A 72 -3.67 0.54 13.39
CA ALA A 72 -4.57 1.20 14.32
C ALA A 72 -4.00 2.51 14.86
N VAL A 73 -2.72 2.54 15.25
CA VAL A 73 -2.04 3.75 15.76
C VAL A 73 -1.95 4.83 14.68
N VAL A 74 -1.51 4.48 13.47
CA VAL A 74 -1.40 5.42 12.35
C VAL A 74 -2.80 5.88 11.93
N GLY A 75 -3.78 4.99 11.90
CA GLY A 75 -5.18 5.32 11.60
C GLY A 75 -5.73 6.40 12.54
N ASP A 76 -5.54 6.25 13.85
CA ASP A 76 -5.98 7.24 14.84
C ASP A 76 -5.23 8.58 14.66
N VAL A 77 -3.92 8.55 14.42
CA VAL A 77 -3.15 9.77 14.17
C VAL A 77 -3.63 10.52 12.93
N VAL A 78 -3.82 9.82 11.82
CA VAL A 78 -4.29 10.40 10.56
C VAL A 78 -5.70 10.96 10.70
N TYR A 79 -6.58 10.25 11.40
CA TYR A 79 -7.95 10.68 11.67
C TYR A 79 -7.98 12.00 12.47
N GLN A 80 -7.18 12.08 13.54
CA GLN A 80 -7.08 13.28 14.38
C GLN A 80 -6.40 14.46 13.67
N HIS A 81 -5.35 14.20 12.87
CA HIS A 81 -4.57 15.26 12.22
C HIS A 81 -5.33 15.92 11.06
N TYR A 82 -6.16 15.16 10.33
CA TYR A 82 -6.85 15.62 9.12
C TYR A 82 -8.36 15.76 9.31
N GLU A 83 -8.76 16.65 10.22
CA GLU A 83 -10.17 16.96 10.45
C GLU A 83 -10.89 17.36 9.14
N GLY A 84 -12.06 16.75 8.90
CA GLY A 84 -12.90 17.04 7.74
C GLY A 84 -12.44 16.43 6.40
N LYS A 85 -11.33 15.69 6.34
CA LYS A 85 -10.97 14.92 5.13
C LYS A 85 -11.82 13.66 5.01
N ARG A 86 -12.11 13.25 3.77
CA ARG A 86 -12.93 12.05 3.48
C ARG A 86 -12.13 10.77 3.74
N GLU A 87 -12.84 9.69 4.02
CA GLU A 87 -12.29 8.36 4.29
C GLU A 87 -11.20 7.95 3.28
N GLY A 88 -11.45 8.07 1.97
CA GLY A 88 -10.46 7.68 0.97
C GLY A 88 -9.12 8.44 1.03
N PHE A 89 -9.12 9.70 1.48
CA PHE A 89 -7.88 10.44 1.75
C PHE A 89 -7.17 9.87 2.99
N LEU A 90 -7.91 9.62 4.06
CA LEU A 90 -7.36 9.08 5.31
C LEU A 90 -6.75 7.69 5.09
N THR A 91 -7.48 6.81 4.40
CA THR A 91 -7.02 5.45 4.06
C THR A 91 -5.76 5.50 3.20
N ASN A 92 -5.71 6.38 2.18
CA ASN A 92 -4.52 6.55 1.35
C ASN A 92 -3.32 7.05 2.17
N THR A 93 -3.52 8.09 3.00
CA THR A 93 -2.45 8.64 3.84
C THR A 93 -1.93 7.60 4.84
N ARG A 94 -2.81 6.82 5.49
CA ARG A 94 -2.41 5.71 6.35
C ARG A 94 -1.55 4.71 5.57
N SER A 95 -2.04 4.22 4.42
CA SER A 95 -1.31 3.24 3.59
C SER A 95 0.06 3.74 3.12
N LYS A 96 0.24 5.04 2.90
CA LYS A 96 1.55 5.62 2.60
C LYS A 96 2.47 5.57 3.82
N LEU A 97 1.99 5.98 5.00
CA LEU A 97 2.77 6.01 6.23
C LEU A 97 3.21 4.62 6.70
N VAL A 98 2.36 3.60 6.53
CA VAL A 98 2.69 2.20 6.85
C VAL A 98 3.22 1.42 5.65
N SER A 99 3.57 2.09 4.55
CA SER A 99 4.12 1.41 3.39
C SER A 99 5.50 0.83 3.72
N ARG A 100 5.82 -0.34 3.14
CA ARG A 100 7.15 -0.97 3.26
C ARG A 100 8.30 -0.02 2.97
N GLU A 101 8.15 0.84 1.97
CA GLU A 101 9.14 1.87 1.61
C GLU A 101 9.35 2.87 2.75
N THR A 102 8.26 3.39 3.32
CA THR A 102 8.32 4.36 4.43
C THR A 102 8.85 3.72 5.71
N LEU A 103 8.36 2.53 6.07
CA LEU A 103 8.81 1.81 7.26
C LEU A 103 10.26 1.36 7.16
N GLY A 104 10.69 0.90 5.98
CA GLY A 104 12.09 0.56 5.72
C GLY A 104 13.00 1.77 5.89
N LYS A 105 12.65 2.91 5.28
CA LYS A 105 13.40 4.16 5.43
C LYS A 105 13.47 4.60 6.90
N LEU A 106 12.33 4.59 7.60
CA LEU A 106 12.27 4.91 9.03
C LEU A 106 13.20 4.02 9.84
N ALA A 107 13.15 2.71 9.61
CA ALA A 107 13.98 1.75 10.33
C ALA A 107 15.47 2.01 10.11
N THR A 108 15.87 2.35 8.88
CA THR A 108 17.25 2.75 8.55
C THR A 108 17.64 4.03 9.30
N GLU A 109 16.83 5.10 9.21
CA GLU A 109 17.12 6.39 9.86
C GLU A 109 17.14 6.30 11.39
N MET A 110 16.37 5.39 11.97
CA MET A 110 16.37 5.10 13.40
C MET A 110 17.57 4.25 13.84
N GLY A 111 18.37 3.73 12.89
CA GLY A 111 19.50 2.85 13.16
C GLY A 111 19.09 1.43 13.60
N LEU A 112 17.87 1.00 13.27
CA LEU A 112 17.35 -0.32 13.66
C LEU A 112 18.11 -1.47 12.97
N GLY A 113 18.59 -1.23 11.74
CA GLY A 113 19.46 -2.14 11.00
C GLY A 113 20.67 -2.61 11.79
N ASN A 114 21.27 -1.72 12.60
CA ASN A 114 22.46 -2.02 13.40
C ASN A 114 22.20 -3.00 14.56
N LEU A 115 20.94 -3.18 14.95
CA LEU A 115 20.54 -4.05 16.06
C LEU A 115 19.98 -5.40 15.59
N LEU A 116 19.74 -5.55 14.28
CA LEU A 116 19.14 -6.75 13.71
C LEU A 116 20.13 -7.92 13.71
N LEU A 117 19.68 -9.05 14.24
CA LEU A 117 20.41 -10.32 14.18
C LEU A 117 19.93 -11.11 12.96
N SER A 118 20.86 -11.40 12.04
CA SER A 118 20.64 -12.19 10.82
C SER A 118 21.80 -13.18 10.63
N ALA A 119 21.58 -14.31 9.93
CA ALA A 119 22.60 -15.37 9.75
C ALA A 119 23.74 -15.04 8.76
N GLY A 120 23.93 -13.78 8.38
CA GLY A 120 24.99 -13.38 7.46
C GLY A 120 25.56 -12.00 7.79
N HIS A 121 26.85 -11.81 7.54
CA HIS A 121 27.56 -10.52 7.65
C HIS A 121 27.14 -9.49 6.60
N SER A 122 26.10 -9.75 5.82
CA SER A 122 25.61 -8.77 4.88
C SER A 122 24.82 -7.71 5.65
N THR A 123 25.52 -6.63 6.01
CA THR A 123 24.99 -5.27 6.21
C THR A 123 24.32 -4.73 4.93
N SER A 124 23.80 -5.61 4.05
CA SER A 124 23.00 -5.19 2.93
C SER A 124 21.73 -4.60 3.53
N HIS A 125 21.64 -3.28 3.41
CA HIS A 125 20.50 -2.42 3.74
C HIS A 125 19.25 -2.89 2.98
N ASN A 126 18.74 -4.06 3.34
CA ASN A 126 17.52 -4.58 2.79
C ASN A 126 16.40 -3.90 3.58
N SER A 127 15.99 -2.72 3.10
CA SER A 127 14.93 -1.90 3.70
C SER A 127 13.66 -2.70 4.01
N TYR A 128 13.42 -3.80 3.29
CA TYR A 128 12.38 -4.77 3.61
C TYR A 128 12.54 -5.42 4.99
N VAL A 129 13.74 -5.94 5.28
CA VAL A 129 14.03 -6.62 6.56
C VAL A 129 13.97 -5.63 7.72
N GLU A 130 14.47 -4.41 7.49
CA GLU A 130 14.43 -3.35 8.50
C GLU A 130 13.01 -2.86 8.78
N GLY A 131 12.17 -2.72 7.75
CA GLY A 131 10.75 -2.38 7.89
C GLY A 131 9.97 -3.43 8.71
N ASN A 132 10.14 -4.71 8.39
CA ASN A 132 9.55 -5.82 9.15
C ASN A 132 10.01 -5.82 10.62
N ALA A 133 11.26 -5.46 10.88
CA ALA A 133 11.76 -5.32 12.23
C ALA A 133 11.13 -4.16 12.99
N LEU A 134 10.81 -3.05 12.31
CA LEU A 134 10.11 -1.92 12.92
C LEU A 134 8.67 -2.30 13.29
N GLU A 135 7.96 -3.04 12.44
CA GLU A 135 6.65 -3.61 12.77
C GLU A 135 6.76 -4.54 13.98
N ALA A 136 7.72 -5.47 13.97
CA ALA A 136 7.96 -6.35 15.10
C ALA A 136 8.31 -5.60 16.40
N LEU A 137 9.02 -4.47 16.30
CA LEU A 137 9.33 -3.59 17.42
C LEU A 137 8.06 -2.94 17.98
N VAL A 138 7.12 -2.50 17.13
CA VAL A 138 5.81 -2.03 17.57
C VAL A 138 5.04 -3.13 18.30
N GLY A 139 5.07 -4.36 17.77
CA GLY A 139 4.50 -5.54 18.44
C GLY A 139 5.11 -5.80 19.82
N ALA A 140 6.44 -5.63 19.96
CA ALA A 140 7.12 -5.76 21.25
C ALA A 140 6.71 -4.66 22.24
N VAL A 141 6.62 -3.40 21.80
CA VAL A 141 6.15 -2.28 22.64
C VAL A 141 4.71 -2.53 23.11
N TYR A 142 3.85 -3.03 22.23
CA TYR A 142 2.46 -3.33 22.57
C TYR A 142 2.35 -4.39 23.68
N LEU A 143 3.13 -5.48 23.58
CA LEU A 143 3.13 -6.53 24.60
C LEU A 143 3.75 -6.07 25.93
N ASP A 144 4.77 -5.21 25.87
CA ASP A 144 5.50 -4.73 27.05
C ASP A 144 4.79 -3.60 27.80
N ARG A 145 4.13 -2.70 27.07
CA ARG A 145 3.63 -1.41 27.60
C ARG A 145 2.23 -1.01 27.12
N GLY A 146 1.59 -1.80 26.27
CA GLY A 146 0.23 -1.55 25.78
C GLY A 146 0.14 -0.48 24.68
N TYR A 147 -1.09 -0.28 24.22
CA TYR A 147 -1.41 0.59 23.07
C TYR A 147 -0.99 2.05 23.27
N ASP A 148 -1.17 2.62 24.46
CA ASP A 148 -0.82 4.02 24.74
C ASP A 148 0.68 4.29 24.54
N ALA A 149 1.53 3.30 24.84
CA ALA A 149 2.97 3.41 24.60
C ALA A 149 3.30 3.35 23.11
N CYS A 150 2.60 2.53 22.32
CA CYS A 150 2.72 2.52 20.86
C CYS A 150 2.30 3.87 20.27
N MET A 151 1.17 4.43 20.73
CA MET A 151 0.69 5.74 20.32
C MET A 151 1.70 6.85 20.65
N TRP A 152 2.24 6.84 21.88
CA TRP A 152 3.25 7.81 22.29
C TRP A 152 4.53 7.68 21.45
N PHE A 153 5.01 6.45 21.24
CA PHE A 153 6.18 6.16 20.40
C PHE A 153 5.98 6.73 18.99
N TRP A 154 4.85 6.44 18.36
CA TRP A 154 4.58 6.90 17.00
C TRP A 154 4.49 8.43 16.92
N LYS A 155 3.67 9.07 17.77
CA LYS A 155 3.49 10.54 17.75
C LYS A 155 4.78 11.30 18.08
N ASN A 156 5.49 10.89 19.13
CA ASN A 156 6.59 11.70 19.69
C ASN A 156 7.97 11.32 19.14
N ARG A 157 8.16 10.07 18.71
CA ARG A 157 9.46 9.61 18.17
C ARG A 157 9.43 9.56 16.66
N VAL A 158 8.47 8.86 16.09
CA VAL A 158 8.43 8.63 14.63
C VAL A 158 8.04 9.92 13.91
N LEU A 159 6.85 10.45 14.17
CA LEU A 159 6.36 11.67 13.51
C LEU A 159 7.11 12.91 13.99
N GLY A 160 7.40 13.00 15.29
CA GLY A 160 8.10 14.17 15.85
C GLY A 160 9.55 14.35 15.36
N LYS A 161 10.17 13.35 14.71
CA LYS A 161 11.58 13.42 14.29
C LYS A 161 11.84 13.03 12.85
N TYR A 162 11.14 12.04 12.33
CA TYR A 162 11.53 11.38 11.07
C TYR A 162 10.55 11.66 9.93
N ILE A 163 9.28 11.95 10.22
CA ILE A 163 8.24 12.11 9.18
C ILE A 163 7.47 13.41 9.36
N ASN A 164 7.45 14.20 8.29
CA ASN A 164 6.43 15.22 8.10
C ASN A 164 5.19 14.57 7.43
N ILE A 165 4.09 14.46 8.20
CA ILE A 165 2.87 13.78 7.76
C ILE A 165 2.22 14.46 6.54
N ASP A 166 2.27 15.78 6.44
CA ASP A 166 1.68 16.54 5.32
C ASP A 166 2.44 16.29 4.03
N LYS A 167 3.77 16.27 4.09
CA LYS A 167 4.59 15.90 2.92
C LYS A 167 4.23 14.51 2.41
N VAL A 168 4.05 13.54 3.30
CA VAL A 168 3.67 12.16 2.93
C VAL A 168 2.25 12.11 2.35
N ALA A 169 1.29 12.75 3.02
CA ALA A 169 -0.12 12.74 2.63
C ALA A 169 -0.33 13.29 1.21
N PHE A 170 0.31 14.41 0.89
CA PHE A 170 0.16 15.09 -0.40
C PHE A 170 1.16 14.61 -1.48
N LYS A 171 2.15 13.79 -1.15
CA LYS A 171 3.02 13.15 -2.15
C LYS A 171 2.17 12.25 -3.05
N GLU A 172 2.08 12.60 -4.33
CA GLU A 172 1.38 11.77 -5.31
C GLU A 172 2.26 10.57 -5.65
N VAL A 173 1.80 9.36 -5.28
CA VAL A 173 2.53 8.10 -5.50
C VAL A 173 1.73 7.11 -6.34
N ASN A 174 0.52 7.47 -6.79
CA ASN A 174 -0.35 6.59 -7.58
C ASN A 174 -0.82 7.26 -8.90
N PHE A 175 0.16 7.64 -9.72
CA PHE A 175 -0.03 8.26 -11.03
C PHE A 175 -0.84 7.41 -11.99
N LYS A 176 -0.75 6.06 -11.91
CA LYS A 176 -1.59 5.17 -12.72
C LYS A 176 -3.07 5.34 -12.38
N SER A 177 -3.41 5.34 -11.08
CA SER A 177 -4.81 5.52 -10.66
C SER A 177 -5.31 6.94 -10.97
N LYS A 178 -4.46 7.96 -10.81
CA LYS A 178 -4.81 9.34 -11.19
C LYS A 178 -5.10 9.51 -12.67
N LEU A 179 -4.29 8.88 -13.53
CA LEU A 179 -4.53 8.93 -14.96
C LEU A 179 -5.82 8.19 -15.32
N LEU A 180 -6.11 7.06 -14.65
CA LEU A 180 -7.37 6.34 -14.82
C LEU A 180 -8.57 7.18 -14.36
N GLU A 181 -8.50 7.84 -13.20
CA GLU A 181 -9.53 8.78 -12.71
C GLU A 181 -9.77 9.92 -13.71
N TRP A 182 -8.69 10.53 -14.23
CA TRP A 182 -8.78 11.58 -15.23
C TRP A 182 -9.45 11.06 -16.51
N SER A 183 -9.05 9.88 -16.99
CA SER A 183 -9.59 9.26 -18.18
C SER A 183 -11.09 8.98 -18.05
N GLN A 184 -11.51 8.39 -16.92
CA GLN A 184 -12.91 8.10 -16.60
C GLN A 184 -13.76 9.39 -16.49
N LYS A 185 -13.25 10.40 -15.77
CA LYS A 185 -13.93 11.69 -15.62
C LYS A 185 -14.17 12.36 -16.96
N ASN A 186 -13.21 12.27 -17.88
CA ASN A 186 -13.28 12.87 -19.20
C ASN A 186 -13.91 11.95 -20.26
N ARG A 187 -14.31 10.73 -19.91
CA ARG A 187 -14.82 9.68 -20.84
C ARG A 187 -13.87 9.43 -22.01
N VAL A 188 -12.58 9.37 -21.72
CA VAL A 188 -11.49 9.10 -22.67
C VAL A 188 -11.16 7.60 -22.55
N ARG A 189 -10.85 6.92 -23.67
CA ARG A 189 -10.30 5.56 -23.65
C ARG A 189 -8.82 5.60 -23.27
N LEU A 190 -8.42 4.82 -22.27
CA LEU A 190 -7.03 4.71 -21.80
C LEU A 190 -6.50 3.30 -22.03
N GLU A 191 -5.36 3.20 -22.71
CA GLU A 191 -4.67 1.95 -22.98
C GLU A 191 -3.18 2.04 -22.61
N TYR A 192 -2.59 0.89 -22.27
CA TYR A 192 -1.16 0.76 -22.00
C TYR A 192 -0.53 -0.18 -23.02
N LYS A 193 0.24 0.37 -23.96
CA LYS A 193 0.93 -0.39 -24.99
C LYS A 193 2.32 -0.82 -24.49
N MET A 194 2.59 -2.13 -24.49
CA MET A 194 3.93 -2.63 -24.16
C MET A 194 4.86 -2.38 -25.34
N LEU A 195 5.94 -1.64 -25.13
CA LEU A 195 6.92 -1.34 -26.16
C LEU A 195 8.07 -2.33 -26.18
N LYS A 196 8.61 -2.63 -24.99
CA LYS A 196 9.79 -3.49 -24.85
C LYS A 196 9.70 -4.31 -23.57
N GLN A 197 10.19 -5.54 -23.65
CA GLN A 197 10.52 -6.38 -22.52
C GLN A 197 11.93 -6.92 -22.76
N LYS A 198 12.87 -6.56 -21.90
CA LYS A 198 14.26 -7.05 -21.97
C LYS A 198 14.77 -7.42 -20.59
N LYS A 199 15.98 -7.94 -20.50
CA LYS A 199 16.75 -7.98 -19.25
C LYS A 199 17.80 -6.88 -19.30
N ASP A 200 18.13 -6.30 -18.15
CA ASP A 200 19.32 -5.45 -18.01
C ASP A 200 20.59 -6.30 -17.93
N ASP A 201 21.73 -5.63 -17.75
CA ASP A 201 23.05 -6.25 -17.71
C ASP A 201 23.22 -7.18 -16.49
N ASN A 202 22.44 -6.95 -15.43
CA ASN A 202 22.41 -7.75 -14.21
C ASN A 202 21.39 -8.91 -14.29
N GLY A 203 20.72 -9.06 -15.44
CA GLY A 203 19.75 -10.12 -15.70
C GLY A 203 18.37 -9.87 -15.08
N SER A 204 18.11 -8.69 -14.53
CA SER A 204 16.83 -8.23 -13.99
C SER A 204 15.88 -7.81 -15.13
N PRO A 205 14.58 -8.15 -15.06
CA PRO A 205 13.64 -7.86 -16.13
C PRO A 205 13.31 -6.36 -16.18
N VAL A 206 13.33 -5.78 -17.38
CA VAL A 206 13.00 -4.38 -17.65
C VAL A 206 11.82 -4.33 -18.62
N PHE A 207 10.76 -3.63 -18.22
CA PHE A 207 9.54 -3.44 -19.00
C PHE A 207 9.42 -1.97 -19.39
N SER A 208 9.01 -1.71 -20.62
CA SER A 208 8.70 -0.36 -21.11
C SER A 208 7.28 -0.31 -21.66
N PHE A 209 6.50 0.65 -21.17
CA PHE A 209 5.10 0.88 -21.56
C PHE A 209 4.91 2.30 -22.06
N GLN A 210 3.97 2.47 -22.97
CA GLN A 210 3.46 3.77 -23.43
C GLN A 210 1.99 3.90 -23.07
N VAL A 211 1.60 5.08 -22.60
CA VAL A 211 0.20 5.43 -22.43
C VAL A 211 -0.38 5.84 -23.79
N VAL A 212 -1.57 5.36 -24.10
CA VAL A 212 -2.34 5.80 -25.27
C VAL A 212 -3.72 6.28 -24.79
N LEU A 213 -4.09 7.50 -25.15
CA LEU A 213 -5.36 8.14 -24.78
C LEU A 213 -6.16 8.41 -26.06
N GLU A 214 -7.27 7.71 -26.26
CA GLU A 214 -8.11 7.82 -27.49
C GLU A 214 -7.30 7.65 -28.77
N GLY A 215 -6.38 6.68 -28.78
CA GLY A 215 -5.47 6.44 -29.91
C GLY A 215 -4.30 7.41 -30.00
N VAL A 216 -4.29 8.51 -29.23
CA VAL A 216 -3.19 9.48 -29.20
C VAL A 216 -2.08 8.99 -28.27
N GLU A 217 -0.86 8.96 -28.79
CA GLU A 217 0.32 8.53 -28.04
C GLU A 217 0.72 9.55 -26.95
N GLY A 218 0.62 9.12 -25.70
CA GLY A 218 1.18 9.80 -24.55
C GLY A 218 2.63 9.40 -24.29
N GLU A 219 3.03 9.55 -23.02
CA GLU A 219 4.41 9.33 -22.60
C GLU A 219 4.73 7.87 -22.30
N LYS A 220 6.04 7.59 -22.25
CA LYS A 220 6.61 6.27 -22.01
C LYS A 220 7.16 6.18 -20.59
N GLY A 221 7.15 4.97 -20.04
CA GLY A 221 7.72 4.68 -18.74
C GLY A 221 8.40 3.32 -18.73
N THR A 222 9.52 3.24 -18.03
CA THR A 222 10.34 2.03 -17.90
C THR A 222 10.48 1.68 -16.43
N GLY A 223 10.42 0.39 -16.10
CA GLY A 223 10.57 -0.10 -14.74
C GLY A 223 10.88 -1.60 -14.69
N PHE A 224 11.23 -2.10 -13.51
CA PHE A 224 11.60 -3.50 -13.30
C PHE A 224 10.38 -4.42 -13.17
N SER A 225 9.19 -3.83 -13.07
CA SER A 225 7.91 -4.54 -13.17
C SER A 225 6.96 -3.85 -14.14
N LYS A 226 5.98 -4.61 -14.67
CA LYS A 226 4.91 -4.04 -15.51
C LYS A 226 4.15 -2.93 -14.79
N LYS A 227 3.90 -3.10 -13.49
CA LYS A 227 3.18 -2.12 -12.65
C LYS A 227 3.96 -0.82 -12.53
N GLU A 228 5.26 -0.91 -12.28
CA GLU A 228 6.14 0.25 -12.16
C GLU A 228 6.31 0.99 -13.49
N ALA A 229 6.55 0.27 -14.58
CA ALA A 229 6.68 0.88 -15.91
C ALA A 229 5.41 1.66 -16.29
N GLN A 230 4.23 1.08 -16.05
CA GLN A 230 2.94 1.75 -16.29
C GLN A 230 2.73 2.96 -15.38
N GLN A 231 3.14 2.86 -14.11
CA GLN A 231 3.07 3.95 -13.15
C GLN A 231 3.91 5.15 -13.62
N LEU A 232 5.15 4.93 -14.06
CA LEU A 232 6.03 5.97 -14.56
C LEU A 232 5.49 6.58 -15.87
N ALA A 233 5.00 5.75 -16.80
CA ALA A 233 4.39 6.23 -18.04
C ALA A 233 3.17 7.12 -17.75
N SER A 234 2.39 6.77 -16.71
CA SER A 234 1.24 7.56 -16.26
C SER A 234 1.67 8.89 -15.64
N LYS A 235 2.77 8.91 -14.88
CA LYS A 235 3.33 10.12 -14.27
C LYS A 235 3.71 11.12 -15.36
N GLU A 236 4.49 10.68 -16.34
CA GLU A 236 4.96 11.55 -17.43
C GLU A 236 3.78 12.02 -18.30
N THR A 237 2.82 11.14 -18.60
CA THR A 237 1.63 11.51 -19.37
C THR A 237 0.77 12.53 -18.63
N LEU A 238 0.58 12.38 -17.31
CA LEU A 238 -0.13 13.36 -16.49
C LEU A 238 0.59 14.71 -16.44
N GLN A 239 1.92 14.72 -16.46
CA GLN A 239 2.69 15.98 -16.54
C GLN A 239 2.50 16.65 -17.90
N ARG A 240 2.52 15.88 -18.99
CA ARG A 240 2.28 16.38 -20.34
C ARG A 240 0.87 16.95 -20.50
N LEU A 241 -0.15 16.25 -19.99
CA LEU A 241 -1.53 16.76 -19.93
C LEU A 241 -1.65 18.12 -19.23
N LYS A 242 -0.76 18.42 -18.26
CA LYS A 242 -0.75 19.72 -17.56
C LYS A 242 0.03 20.80 -18.30
N ARG A 243 1.07 20.44 -19.05
CA ARG A 243 2.00 21.39 -19.69
C ARG A 243 1.62 21.74 -21.13
N GLU A 244 0.96 20.83 -21.83
CA GLU A 244 0.70 20.94 -23.27
C GLU A 244 -0.82 20.92 -23.56
N PRO A 245 -1.48 22.10 -23.67
CA PRO A 245 -2.90 22.18 -24.01
C PRO A 245 -3.22 21.52 -25.36
N GLN A 246 -2.32 21.64 -26.34
CA GLN A 246 -2.48 21.04 -27.67
C GLN A 246 -2.61 19.51 -27.61
N PHE A 247 -1.92 18.86 -26.67
CA PHE A 247 -2.04 17.42 -26.46
C PHE A 247 -3.44 17.05 -25.94
N VAL A 248 -3.99 17.87 -25.04
CA VAL A 248 -5.35 17.71 -24.52
C VAL A 248 -6.38 17.90 -25.65
N ASP A 249 -6.20 18.92 -26.49
CA ASP A 249 -7.07 19.19 -27.63
C ASP A 249 -7.07 18.03 -28.63
N ALA A 250 -5.90 17.46 -28.93
CA ALA A 250 -5.78 16.29 -29.79
C ALA A 250 -6.55 15.06 -29.25
N ILE A 251 -6.48 14.81 -27.94
CA ILE A 251 -7.22 13.72 -27.29
C ILE A 251 -8.73 13.94 -27.40
N PHE A 252 -9.20 15.17 -27.13
CA PHE A 252 -10.63 15.46 -27.23
C PHE A 252 -11.15 15.48 -28.67
N ALA A 253 -10.31 15.88 -29.64
CA ALA A 253 -10.63 15.75 -31.06
C ALA A 253 -10.77 14.27 -31.44
N ALA A 254 -9.79 13.42 -31.10
CA ALA A 254 -9.86 11.98 -31.36
C ALA A 254 -11.07 11.32 -30.70
N LYS A 255 -11.39 11.71 -29.46
CA LYS A 255 -12.62 11.28 -28.77
C LYS A 255 -13.87 11.67 -29.54
N THR A 256 -13.94 12.91 -30.03
CA THR A 256 -15.09 13.44 -30.77
C THR A 256 -15.32 12.65 -32.05
N GLU A 257 -14.25 12.35 -32.79
CA GLU A 257 -14.32 11.51 -33.98
C GLU A 257 -14.81 10.10 -33.66
N ARG A 258 -14.32 9.48 -32.57
CA ARG A 258 -14.84 8.19 -32.12
C ARG A 258 -16.33 8.23 -31.79
N THR A 259 -16.80 9.25 -31.07
CA THR A 259 -18.23 9.35 -30.72
C THR A 259 -19.10 9.61 -31.95
N LYS A 260 -18.63 10.37 -32.94
CA LYS A 260 -19.35 10.54 -34.21
C LYS A 260 -19.49 9.22 -34.98
N MET A 261 -18.40 8.44 -35.07
CA MET A 261 -18.41 7.12 -35.72
C MET A 261 -19.31 6.10 -35.00
N GLU A 262 -19.50 6.25 -33.68
CA GLU A 262 -20.43 5.42 -32.89
C GLU A 262 -21.91 5.87 -33.04
N GLU A 263 -22.16 7.11 -33.45
CA GLU A 263 -23.50 7.70 -33.69
C GLU A 263 -24.00 7.56 -35.13
N GLU A 264 -23.13 7.27 -36.11
CA GLU A 264 -23.57 6.97 -37.47
C GLU A 264 -24.35 5.64 -37.50
N PRO A 265 -25.63 5.64 -37.91
CA PRO A 265 -26.52 4.51 -37.69
C PRO A 265 -26.07 3.29 -38.50
N ALA A 266 -25.99 2.15 -37.81
CA ALA A 266 -25.96 0.85 -38.44
C ALA A 266 -27.21 0.69 -39.32
N VAL A 267 -27.00 0.82 -40.64
CA VAL A 267 -27.77 0.25 -41.76
C VAL A 267 -29.30 0.33 -41.63
N ALA A 268 -29.90 1.12 -42.50
CA ALA A 268 -31.32 1.12 -42.81
C ALA A 268 -31.90 -0.31 -42.87
N VAL A 269 -32.86 -0.58 -42.00
CA VAL A 269 -33.69 -1.78 -42.07
C VAL A 269 -34.49 -1.68 -43.39
N PRO A 270 -34.46 -2.67 -44.29
CA PRO A 270 -35.33 -2.63 -45.46
C PRO A 270 -36.78 -2.84 -45.01
N ASP A 271 -37.65 -1.90 -45.38
CA ASP A 271 -39.10 -2.05 -45.26
C ASP A 271 -39.54 -3.36 -45.92
N THR A 272 -40.15 -4.23 -45.13
CA THR A 272 -40.86 -5.41 -45.63
C THR A 272 -42.35 -5.11 -45.60
N GLU A 273 -42.83 -4.38 -46.61
CA GLU A 273 -44.26 -4.37 -46.93
C GLU A 273 -44.64 -5.76 -47.47
N GLN A 274 -45.36 -6.54 -46.66
CA GLN A 274 -46.09 -7.72 -47.13
C GLN A 274 -47.57 -7.36 -47.21
N GLU A 275 -48.05 -7.06 -48.41
CA GLU A 275 -49.47 -7.18 -48.73
C GLU A 275 -49.82 -8.67 -48.89
N GLN A 276 -50.69 -9.21 -48.03
CA GLN A 276 -51.61 -10.29 -48.39
C GLN A 276 -52.94 -10.17 -47.64
N ASN A 277 -53.99 -9.85 -48.40
CA ASN A 277 -55.40 -9.91 -48.01
C ASN A 277 -55.82 -11.36 -47.69
N PHE A 278 -56.57 -11.57 -46.60
CA PHE A 278 -57.63 -12.59 -46.56
C PHE A 278 -58.69 -12.26 -45.48
N ILE A 279 -59.92 -12.11 -45.94
CA ILE A 279 -61.17 -11.96 -45.17
C ILE A 279 -61.65 -13.35 -44.72
N ILE A 280 -62.22 -13.47 -43.50
CA ILE A 280 -63.49 -14.19 -43.17
C ILE A 280 -63.84 -14.02 -41.67
N GLU A 281 -65.13 -13.82 -41.42
CA GLU A 281 -65.85 -13.43 -40.20
C GLU A 281 -65.91 -14.47 -39.06
N GLN A 282 -66.16 -13.98 -37.83
CA GLN A 282 -66.51 -14.78 -36.64
C GLN A 282 -67.94 -15.39 -36.76
N PRO A 283 -68.29 -16.40 -35.94
CA PRO A 283 -69.05 -16.03 -34.73
C PRO A 283 -68.92 -16.96 -33.49
N LYS A 284 -69.19 -16.32 -32.33
CA LYS A 284 -70.07 -16.72 -31.20
C LYS A 284 -69.46 -16.94 -29.80
N GLU A 285 -70.08 -16.19 -28.89
CA GLU A 285 -69.98 -16.14 -27.44
C GLU A 285 -70.48 -17.42 -26.75
N GLU A 286 -69.98 -17.68 -25.53
CA GLU A 286 -70.82 -18.04 -24.38
C GLU A 286 -70.01 -17.88 -23.06
N THR A 287 -70.62 -17.22 -22.07
CA THR A 287 -70.26 -17.12 -20.63
C THR A 287 -71.49 -17.67 -19.86
N PRO A 288 -71.57 -17.89 -18.51
CA PRO A 288 -70.68 -17.46 -17.40
C PRO A 288 -70.58 -18.43 -16.16
N ALA A 289 -70.03 -17.88 -15.05
CA ALA A 289 -70.29 -18.19 -13.62
C ALA A 289 -69.45 -19.35 -12.96
N ALA A 290 -68.98 -19.33 -11.71
CA ALA A 290 -69.06 -18.42 -10.56
C ALA A 290 -67.97 -18.74 -9.50
N THR A 291 -67.67 -17.71 -8.67
CA THR A 291 -67.37 -17.69 -7.21
C THR A 291 -66.10 -18.28 -6.58
N GLU A 292 -65.38 -17.35 -5.90
CA GLU A 292 -64.75 -17.40 -4.54
C GLU A 292 -63.61 -18.42 -4.27
N SER A 293 -62.52 -18.14 -3.54
CA SER A 293 -62.26 -17.24 -2.42
C SER A 293 -60.75 -17.21 -2.06
N THR A 294 -60.34 -16.14 -1.36
CA THR A 294 -59.29 -16.05 -0.30
C THR A 294 -57.79 -16.32 -0.58
N GLU A 295 -57.03 -15.22 -0.50
CA GLU A 295 -55.99 -14.92 0.51
C GLU A 295 -54.79 -15.85 0.81
N THR A 296 -53.63 -15.18 0.80
CA THR A 296 -52.41 -15.31 1.65
C THR A 296 -51.20 -16.13 1.19
N ALA A 297 -50.05 -15.44 1.35
CA ALA A 297 -48.69 -15.75 0.94
C ALA A 297 -47.99 -16.81 1.83
N PRO A 298 -46.86 -17.39 1.36
CA PRO A 298 -46.25 -18.56 1.98
C PRO A 298 -45.16 -18.23 3.01
N LYS A 299 -45.11 -19.01 4.11
CA LYS A 299 -43.91 -19.27 4.91
C LYS A 299 -43.31 -20.60 4.47
N ARG A 300 -42.01 -20.65 4.15
CA ARG A 300 -41.27 -21.93 4.11
C ARG A 300 -39.86 -21.82 4.67
N VAL A 301 -39.69 -22.58 5.74
CA VAL A 301 -38.46 -22.94 6.47
C VAL A 301 -37.70 -24.03 5.71
N ARG A 302 -36.36 -24.01 5.75
CA ARG A 302 -35.49 -25.18 5.45
C ARG A 302 -34.16 -25.02 6.21
N LYS A 303 -33.99 -25.60 7.41
CA LYS A 303 -33.45 -26.94 7.76
C LYS A 303 -32.02 -27.23 7.27
N GLU A 304 -31.11 -27.18 8.25
CA GLU A 304 -29.77 -27.78 8.27
C GLU A 304 -29.83 -29.32 8.20
N LYS A 305 -28.75 -29.92 7.67
CA LYS A 305 -28.31 -31.29 7.99
C LYS A 305 -26.80 -31.42 7.75
N THR A 306 -26.08 -31.84 8.79
CA THR A 306 -24.77 -32.52 8.75
C THR A 306 -24.93 -33.97 8.26
N PRO A 307 -23.83 -34.64 7.88
CA PRO A 307 -23.27 -35.67 8.77
C PRO A 307 -21.73 -35.79 8.76
N LYS A 308 -21.23 -36.62 9.70
CA LYS A 308 -19.84 -36.89 10.09
C LYS A 308 -19.19 -38.08 9.34
N THR A 309 -17.84 -38.04 9.35
CA THR A 309 -16.81 -39.13 9.48
C THR A 309 -16.77 -40.31 8.51
N ASP A 310 -15.58 -40.54 7.92
CA ASP A 310 -14.70 -41.66 8.32
C ASP A 310 -13.25 -41.46 7.83
N ALA A 311 -12.32 -42.09 8.56
CA ALA A 311 -10.88 -42.00 8.41
C ALA A 311 -10.32 -43.11 7.49
N GLN A 312 -9.23 -42.83 6.76
CA GLN A 312 -8.16 -43.81 6.53
C GLN A 312 -6.87 -43.17 5.98
N THR A 313 -5.77 -43.75 6.43
CA THR A 313 -4.35 -43.48 6.21
C THR A 313 -3.87 -43.85 4.80
N ALA A 314 -2.95 -43.05 4.23
CA ALA A 314 -1.92 -43.52 3.30
C ALA A 314 -0.75 -42.54 3.22
N SER A 315 0.46 -43.09 3.37
CA SER A 315 1.78 -42.49 3.19
C SER A 315 2.13 -42.30 1.71
N ALA A 316 2.83 -41.20 1.38
CA ALA A 316 3.77 -41.16 0.25
C ALA A 316 4.76 -40.01 0.45
N GLU A 317 6.04 -40.34 0.24
CA GLU A 317 7.21 -39.50 0.33
C GLU A 317 7.42 -38.66 -0.94
N ASP A 318 8.18 -37.57 -0.73
CA ASP A 318 9.29 -37.06 -1.56
C ASP A 318 9.09 -35.97 -2.63
N THR A 319 10.10 -35.10 -2.61
CA THR A 319 10.59 -34.14 -3.62
C THR A 319 9.75 -32.91 -4.00
N ASP A 320 10.15 -31.73 -3.52
CA ASP A 320 10.96 -30.81 -4.33
C ASP A 320 11.36 -29.55 -3.53
N GLU A 321 12.53 -29.64 -2.89
CA GLU A 321 13.34 -28.49 -2.54
C GLU A 321 14.05 -27.97 -3.78
N LYS A 322 13.75 -26.73 -4.17
CA LYS A 322 14.65 -25.71 -4.75
C LYS A 322 13.79 -24.70 -5.50
N PHE A 323 13.51 -23.53 -4.93
CA PHE A 323 13.27 -22.28 -5.67
C PHE A 323 13.03 -21.11 -4.70
N PHE A 324 14.03 -20.73 -3.89
CA PHE A 324 14.04 -19.38 -3.31
C PHE A 324 15.49 -18.93 -3.11
N ALA A 325 16.09 -18.46 -4.20
CA ALA A 325 17.28 -17.63 -4.15
C ALA A 325 17.06 -16.42 -5.06
N GLU A 326 17.19 -15.25 -4.43
CA GLU A 326 17.60 -13.97 -5.00
C GLU A 326 16.68 -13.28 -6.03
N ARG A 327 16.19 -12.09 -5.63
CA ARG A 327 16.43 -10.83 -6.36
C ARG A 327 15.87 -9.65 -5.57
N SER A 328 16.78 -8.99 -4.84
CA SER A 328 16.68 -7.59 -4.48
C SER A 328 17.26 -6.79 -5.64
N ASP A 329 16.54 -5.79 -6.13
CA ASP A 329 17.10 -4.55 -6.68
C ASP A 329 15.98 -3.51 -6.61
N LEU A 330 16.10 -2.61 -5.63
CA LEU A 330 15.19 -1.50 -5.40
C LEU A 330 15.65 -0.31 -6.26
N VAL A 331 14.69 0.31 -6.93
CA VAL A 331 14.88 1.63 -7.54
C VAL A 331 15.08 2.64 -6.42
N ASP A 332 16.24 3.28 -6.42
CA ASP A 332 16.57 4.39 -5.53
C ASP A 332 15.69 5.58 -5.90
N TYR A 333 14.52 5.68 -5.27
CA TYR A 333 13.74 6.91 -5.27
C TYR A 333 14.37 7.82 -4.22
N ASP A 334 14.89 8.96 -4.64
CA ASP A 334 15.40 9.97 -3.73
C ASP A 334 14.26 10.46 -2.80
N LEU A 335 14.34 10.04 -1.53
CA LEU A 335 13.39 10.38 -0.47
C LEU A 335 13.98 11.43 0.49
N SER A 336 15.07 12.10 0.13
CA SER A 336 15.71 13.10 1.00
C SER A 336 14.76 14.25 1.40
N ASP A 337 13.70 14.49 0.63
CA ASP A 337 12.72 15.56 0.84
C ASP A 337 11.71 15.31 1.99
N ILE A 338 11.58 14.08 2.49
CA ILE A 338 10.57 13.70 3.49
C ILE A 338 11.11 13.79 4.92
N SER A 339 12.44 13.72 5.09
CA SER A 339 13.09 13.82 6.41
C SER A 339 13.11 15.26 6.90
N HIS A 340 13.01 15.46 8.21
CA HIS A 340 13.35 16.74 8.82
C HIS A 340 14.88 16.91 8.74
N LYS A 341 15.39 17.57 7.69
CA LYS A 341 16.77 18.05 7.72
C LYS A 341 16.88 19.07 8.85
N GLU A 342 17.72 18.80 9.85
CA GLU A 342 18.29 19.88 10.66
C GLU A 342 19.08 20.76 9.68
N LYS A 343 18.72 22.05 9.60
CA LYS A 343 19.49 23.02 8.80
C LYS A 343 20.94 22.95 9.26
N SER A 344 21.87 22.80 8.31
CA SER A 344 23.28 22.81 8.68
C SER A 344 23.61 24.17 9.30
N ARG A 345 24.64 24.22 10.15
CA ARG A 345 25.08 25.49 10.75
C ARG A 345 25.43 26.52 9.66
N GLU A 346 25.87 26.07 8.50
CA GLU A 346 26.15 26.89 7.32
C GLU A 346 24.86 27.45 6.70
N ASP A 347 23.78 26.65 6.61
CA ASP A 347 22.48 27.12 6.10
C ASP A 347 21.85 28.17 7.02
N ILE A 348 22.01 28.02 8.35
CA ILE A 348 21.51 28.99 9.35
C ILE A 348 22.28 30.31 9.25
N ILE A 349 23.59 30.24 9.02
CA ILE A 349 24.43 31.43 8.84
C ILE A 349 24.09 32.13 7.52
N ALA A 350 23.96 31.38 6.43
CA ALA A 350 23.62 31.94 5.12
C ALA A 350 22.23 32.62 5.10
N GLU A 351 21.25 32.05 5.79
CA GLU A 351 19.90 32.64 5.90
C GLU A 351 19.87 33.86 6.81
N ALA A 352 20.68 33.88 7.88
CA ALA A 352 20.85 35.06 8.73
C ALA A 352 21.60 36.19 8.03
N GLU A 353 22.61 35.87 7.21
CA GLU A 353 23.33 36.84 6.37
C GLU A 353 22.42 37.38 5.26
N ALA A 354 21.64 36.54 4.59
CA ALA A 354 20.68 36.97 3.57
C ALA A 354 19.61 37.91 4.15
N ALA A 355 19.05 37.60 5.32
CA ALA A 355 18.09 38.45 6.01
C ALA A 355 18.70 39.79 6.44
N ALA A 356 19.97 39.82 6.84
CA ALA A 356 20.69 41.06 7.20
C ALA A 356 21.02 41.95 5.98
N PHE A 357 21.09 41.38 4.78
CA PHE A 357 21.31 42.11 3.53
C PHE A 357 20.02 42.66 2.89
N GLU A 358 18.84 42.11 3.22
CA GLU A 358 17.55 42.65 2.76
C GLU A 358 17.06 43.85 3.60
N GLU A 359 17.63 44.07 4.79
CA GLU A 359 17.32 45.21 5.66
C GLU A 359 18.30 46.41 5.52
N MET A 360 19.22 46.38 4.54
CA MET A 360 20.04 47.52 4.11
C MET A 360 19.62 48.00 2.72
#